data_AF-A0A841BYC9-F1
#
_entry.id   AF-A0A841BYC9-F1
#
_cell.length_a   1.000
_cell.length_b   1.000
_cell.length_c   1.000
_cell.angle_alpha   90.00
_cell.angle_beta   90.00
_cell.angle_gamma   90.00
#
_symmetry.space_group_name_H-M   'P 1'
#
loop_
_entity.id
_entity.type
_entity.pdbx_description
1 polymer ?
#
loop_
_entity_poly.entity_id
_entity_poly.type
_entity_poly.pdbx_seq_one_letter_code
_entity_poly.pdbx_strand_id
1 'polypeptide(L)'
;MQPENEDAVEVTITPTVEDYRSAAYRAGGVFGWNAALSGLLVLGAFLSWAATQMVGAIICGGIAALLLGYTYLSVGAQLRALPQWAFAEQTYRLASDGLAMSSPVGHHLVHWSAISATRKDPIAYWFSGAGNVRMLLFRRTLSAEQEAALDAAISRFAAPPSGAVVVG
;
A
#
# COMPACT_ATOMS: atom_id res chain seq x y z
N MET A 1 -22.64 -19.00 20.50
CA MET A 1 -21.27 -19.00 21.02
C MET A 1 -20.37 -19.36 19.84
N GLN A 2 -19.69 -18.38 19.25
CA GLN A 2 -18.78 -18.60 18.14
C GLN A 2 -17.50 -19.23 18.71
N PRO A 3 -16.91 -20.26 18.07
CA PRO A 3 -15.70 -20.88 18.59
C PRO A 3 -14.59 -19.82 18.65
N GLU A 4 -13.92 -19.74 19.80
CA GLU A 4 -12.63 -19.06 19.93
C GLU A 4 -11.72 -19.65 18.86
N ASN A 5 -11.38 -18.84 17.88
CA ASN A 5 -10.44 -19.20 16.84
C ASN A 5 -9.06 -19.09 17.50
N GLU A 6 -8.65 -20.13 18.24
CA GLU A 6 -7.44 -20.17 19.09
C GLU A 6 -6.13 -19.85 18.32
N ASP A 7 -6.19 -19.78 16.98
CA ASP A 7 -5.08 -19.42 16.10
C ASP A 7 -5.16 -17.99 15.51
N ALA A 8 -6.09 -17.16 15.97
CA ALA A 8 -6.21 -15.77 15.49
C ALA A 8 -5.07 -14.90 16.03
N VAL A 9 -4.40 -14.17 15.14
CA VAL A 9 -3.39 -13.16 15.53
C VAL A 9 -4.05 -11.80 15.53
N GLU A 10 -4.07 -11.17 16.71
CA GLU A 10 -4.57 -9.81 16.90
C GLU A 10 -3.41 -8.85 17.15
N VAL A 11 -3.43 -7.74 16.40
CA VAL A 11 -2.48 -6.64 16.57
C VAL A 11 -3.20 -5.32 16.55
N THR A 12 -2.75 -4.41 17.40
CA THR A 12 -3.32 -3.07 17.49
C THR A 12 -2.28 -2.05 17.04
N ILE A 13 -2.69 -1.16 16.15
CA ILE A 13 -1.82 -0.13 15.59
C ILE A 13 -2.51 1.23 15.68
N THR A 14 -1.71 2.29 15.81
CA THR A 14 -2.20 3.67 15.69
C THR A 14 -1.54 4.31 14.48
N PRO A 15 -2.23 4.35 13.33
CA PRO A 15 -1.69 4.95 12.11
C PRO A 15 -1.42 6.44 12.27
N THR A 16 -0.35 6.93 11.65
CA THR A 16 -0.10 8.37 11.54
C THR A 16 -0.22 8.85 10.10
N VAL A 17 -0.37 10.17 9.94
CA VAL A 17 -0.37 10.83 8.62
C VAL A 17 0.90 10.47 7.83
N GLU A 18 2.05 10.35 8.49
CA GLU A 18 3.32 10.02 7.82
C GLU A 18 3.36 8.56 7.35
N ASP A 19 2.74 7.65 8.08
CA ASP A 19 2.61 6.25 7.67
C ASP A 19 1.79 6.15 6.38
N TYR A 20 0.62 6.80 6.33
CA TYR A 20 -0.21 6.84 5.12
C TYR A 20 0.48 7.55 3.95
N ARG A 21 1.19 8.66 4.21
CA ARG A 21 1.95 9.36 3.19
C ARG A 21 3.04 8.46 2.59
N SER A 22 3.78 7.75 3.43
CA SER A 22 4.85 6.87 2.99
C SER A 22 4.31 5.66 2.23
N ALA A 23 3.18 5.09 2.68
CA ALA A 23 2.47 4.03 1.96
C ALA A 23 1.93 4.53 0.61
N ALA A 24 1.35 5.72 0.53
CA ALA A 24 0.85 6.33 -0.71
C ALA A 24 1.99 6.57 -1.71
N TYR A 25 3.15 7.07 -1.28
CA TYR A 25 4.31 7.22 -2.15
C TYR A 25 4.91 5.90 -2.59
N ARG A 26 4.89 4.84 -1.78
CA ARG A 26 5.33 3.52 -2.23
C ARG A 26 4.36 2.87 -3.20
N ALA A 27 3.05 2.99 -2.96
CA ALA A 27 2.02 2.49 -3.86
C ALA A 27 2.03 3.24 -5.21
N GLY A 28 2.13 4.57 -5.15
CA GLY A 28 2.21 5.45 -6.33
C GLY A 28 3.57 5.40 -7.02
N GLY A 29 4.66 5.18 -6.28
CA GLY A 29 6.01 5.07 -6.82
C GLY A 29 6.20 3.90 -7.76
N VAL A 30 5.54 2.76 -7.53
CA VAL A 30 5.65 1.60 -8.44
C VAL A 30 4.88 1.80 -9.75
N PHE A 31 3.78 2.59 -9.73
CA PHE A 31 2.99 2.89 -10.92
C PHE A 31 3.49 4.13 -11.68
N GLY A 32 3.92 5.17 -10.96
CA GLY A 32 4.36 6.44 -11.52
C GLY A 32 5.75 6.39 -12.13
N TRP A 33 6.68 5.61 -11.58
CA TRP A 33 8.07 5.58 -12.07
C TRP A 33 8.19 4.87 -13.42
N ASN A 34 7.45 3.77 -13.63
CA ASN A 34 7.44 3.06 -14.91
C ASN A 34 6.71 3.85 -16.00
N ALA A 35 5.55 4.45 -15.69
CA ALA A 35 4.83 5.29 -16.65
C ALA A 35 5.59 6.58 -17.00
N ALA A 36 6.24 7.22 -16.01
CA ALA A 36 7.06 8.41 -16.24
C ALA A 36 8.33 8.10 -17.04
N LEU A 37 9.02 6.97 -16.75
CA LEU A 37 10.18 6.55 -17.53
C LEU A 37 9.82 6.15 -18.96
N SER A 38 8.76 5.37 -19.15
CA SER A 38 8.30 5.01 -20.50
C SER A 38 7.83 6.25 -21.28
N GLY A 39 7.14 7.18 -20.64
CA GLY A 39 6.75 8.46 -21.26
C GLY A 39 7.95 9.35 -21.61
N LEU A 40 8.94 9.46 -20.72
CA LEU A 40 10.18 10.21 -20.94
C LEU A 40 11.05 9.60 -22.04
N LEU A 41 11.10 8.27 -22.15
CA LEU A 41 11.87 7.57 -23.18
C LEU A 41 11.24 7.75 -24.57
N VAL A 42 9.90 7.72 -24.68
CA VAL A 42 9.18 7.92 -25.95
C VAL A 42 9.26 9.38 -26.43
N LEU A 43 9.12 10.35 -25.51
CA LEU A 43 9.29 11.78 -25.80
C LEU A 43 10.76 12.12 -26.14
N GLY A 44 11.71 11.53 -25.41
CA GLY A 44 13.15 11.71 -25.65
C GLY A 44 13.61 11.18 -27.00
N ALA A 45 13.05 10.06 -27.47
CA ALA A 45 13.37 9.49 -28.78
C ALA A 45 12.89 10.37 -29.95
N PHE A 46 11.72 11.02 -29.82
CA PHE A 46 11.20 11.94 -30.85
C PHE A 46 11.93 13.29 -30.89
N LEU A 47 12.42 13.78 -29.75
CA LEU A 47 13.14 15.06 -29.64
C LEU A 47 14.63 14.98 -29.97
N SER A 48 15.20 13.77 -30.10
CA SER A 48 16.62 13.57 -30.38
C SER A 48 17.04 13.83 -31.82
N TRP A 49 16.12 14.14 -32.75
CA TRP A 49 16.43 14.27 -34.18
C TRP A 49 16.62 15.71 -34.69
N ALA A 50 16.45 16.75 -33.87
CA ALA A 50 16.75 18.13 -34.27
C ALA A 50 17.47 18.89 -33.15
N ALA A 51 18.61 19.50 -33.50
CA ALA A 51 19.58 20.28 -32.71
C ALA A 51 19.04 21.28 -31.64
N THR A 52 18.31 20.82 -30.62
CA THR A 52 17.61 21.67 -29.61
C THR A 52 17.70 21.10 -28.19
N GLN A 53 18.83 20.49 -27.82
CA GLN A 53 18.92 19.56 -26.69
C GLN A 53 18.78 20.16 -25.28
N MET A 54 18.78 21.49 -25.09
CA MET A 54 18.50 22.09 -23.77
C MET A 54 17.01 22.33 -23.54
N VAL A 55 16.27 22.79 -24.55
CA VAL A 55 14.85 23.14 -24.41
C VAL A 55 14.01 21.89 -24.16
N GLY A 56 14.29 20.79 -24.87
CA GLY A 56 13.62 19.51 -24.63
C GLY A 56 13.86 18.96 -23.22
N ALA A 57 15.10 19.04 -22.72
CA ALA A 57 15.43 18.60 -21.36
C ALA A 57 14.75 19.48 -20.29
N ILE A 58 14.69 20.80 -20.49
CA ILE A 58 14.00 21.73 -19.59
C ILE A 58 12.49 21.47 -19.58
N ILE A 59 11.89 21.23 -20.74
CA ILE A 59 10.45 20.91 -20.84
C ILE A 59 10.17 19.57 -20.16
N CYS A 60 10.96 18.53 -20.43
CA CYS A 60 10.80 17.22 -19.78
C CYS A 60 11.00 17.32 -18.25
N GLY A 61 12.01 18.07 -17.81
CA GLY A 61 12.26 18.34 -16.39
C GLY A 61 11.13 19.13 -15.73
N GLY A 62 10.59 20.13 -16.42
CA GLY A 62 9.45 20.93 -15.96
C GLY A 62 8.16 20.12 -15.86
N ILE A 63 7.88 19.26 -16.85
CA ILE A 63 6.74 18.34 -16.82
C ILE A 63 6.92 17.32 -15.68
N ALA A 64 8.10 16.75 -15.51
CA ALA A 64 8.39 15.85 -14.40
C ALA A 64 8.21 16.53 -13.03
N ALA A 65 8.73 17.75 -12.86
CA ALA A 65 8.57 18.53 -11.64
C ALA A 65 7.10 18.86 -11.35
N LEU A 66 6.33 19.22 -12.38
CA LEU A 66 4.91 19.53 -12.24
C LEU A 66 4.09 18.29 -11.88
N LEU A 67 4.37 17.14 -12.50
CA LEU A 67 3.74 15.86 -12.16
C LEU A 67 4.07 15.42 -10.72
N LEU A 68 5.33 15.58 -10.30
CA LEU A 68 5.76 15.29 -8.93
C LEU A 68 5.07 16.21 -7.92
N GLY A 69 5.02 17.52 -8.20
CA GLY A 69 4.34 18.52 -7.37
C GLY A 69 2.84 18.25 -7.26
N TYR A 70 2.17 17.92 -8.36
CA TYR A 70 0.76 17.54 -8.36
C TYR A 70 0.51 16.27 -7.54
N THR A 71 1.38 15.27 -7.65
CA THR A 71 1.27 14.03 -6.86
C THR A 71 1.42 14.32 -5.36
N TYR A 72 2.39 15.16 -4.98
CA TYR A 72 2.60 15.57 -3.59
C TYR A 72 1.35 16.29 -3.01
N LEU A 73 0.80 17.25 -3.77
CA LEU A 73 -0.38 18.01 -3.35
C LEU A 73 -1.64 17.14 -3.27
N SER A 74 -1.86 16.28 -4.27
CA SER A 74 -3.04 15.40 -4.32
C SER A 74 -3.03 14.36 -3.20
N VAL A 75 -1.90 13.73 -2.90
CA VAL A 75 -1.75 12.85 -1.73
C VAL A 75 -2.03 13.63 -0.45
N GLY A 76 -1.45 14.81 -0.30
CA GLY A 76 -1.70 15.67 0.87
C GLY A 76 -3.18 16.02 1.06
N ALA A 77 -3.89 16.35 -0.02
CA ALA A 77 -5.33 16.65 0.01
C ALA A 77 -6.17 15.42 0.38
N GLN A 78 -5.85 14.25 -0.19
CA GLN A 78 -6.55 13.00 0.11
C GLN A 78 -6.35 12.57 1.57
N LEU A 79 -5.14 12.72 2.11
CA LEU A 79 -4.88 12.41 3.53
C LEU A 79 -5.66 13.30 4.49
N ARG A 80 -5.85 14.59 4.15
CA ARG A 80 -6.69 15.50 4.95
C ARG A 80 -8.17 15.19 4.85
N ALA A 81 -8.61 14.56 3.77
CA ALA A 81 -9.99 14.14 3.57
C ALA A 81 -10.31 12.80 4.26
N LEU A 82 -9.30 12.11 4.81
CA LEU A 82 -9.55 10.87 5.54
C LEU A 82 -10.36 11.14 6.82
N PRO A 83 -11.34 10.28 7.13
CA PRO A 83 -12.13 10.41 8.34
C PRO A 83 -11.26 10.20 9.59
N GLN A 84 -11.64 10.81 10.72
CA GLN A 84 -10.85 10.77 11.95
C GLN A 84 -10.56 9.35 12.46
N TRP A 85 -11.46 8.39 12.21
CA TRP A 85 -11.25 6.98 12.60
C TRP A 85 -10.06 6.33 11.86
N ALA A 86 -9.65 6.85 10.70
CA ALA A 86 -8.49 6.33 9.98
C ALA A 86 -7.18 6.57 10.75
N PHE A 87 -7.16 7.55 11.65
CA PHE A 87 -6.00 7.88 12.50
C PHE A 87 -6.19 7.44 13.96
N ALA A 88 -7.35 6.86 14.29
CA ALA A 88 -7.59 6.27 15.59
C ALA A 88 -6.87 4.92 15.71
N GLU A 89 -6.82 4.40 16.92
CA GLU A 89 -6.37 3.04 17.19
C GLU A 89 -7.21 2.04 16.37
N GLN A 90 -6.53 1.07 15.76
CA GLN A 90 -7.13 0.06 14.89
C GLN A 90 -6.61 -1.31 15.30
N THR A 91 -7.53 -2.23 15.58
CA THR A 91 -7.22 -3.63 15.90
C THR A 91 -7.47 -4.48 14.67
N TYR A 92 -6.43 -5.17 14.23
CA TYR A 92 -6.44 -6.10 13.13
C TYR A 92 -6.43 -7.51 13.67
N ARG A 93 -7.34 -8.33 13.18
CA ARG A 93 -7.42 -9.76 13.49
C ARG A 93 -7.25 -10.57 12.23
N LEU A 94 -6.16 -11.31 12.13
CA LEU A 94 -5.93 -12.28 11.07
C LEU A 94 -6.27 -13.67 11.59
N ALA A 95 -7.20 -14.35 10.91
CA ALA A 95 -7.61 -15.70 11.24
C ALA A 95 -7.94 -16.51 9.98
N SER A 96 -8.37 -17.76 10.15
CA SER A 96 -8.72 -18.67 9.06
C SER A 96 -9.89 -18.19 8.20
N ASP A 97 -10.79 -17.40 8.77
CA ASP A 97 -11.91 -16.76 8.10
C ASP A 97 -11.51 -15.46 7.37
N GLY A 98 -10.26 -15.01 7.49
CA GLY A 98 -9.71 -13.87 6.78
C GLY A 98 -9.16 -12.78 7.69
N LEU A 99 -9.17 -11.54 7.20
CA LEU A 99 -8.63 -10.38 7.93
C LEU A 99 -9.73 -9.40 8.28
N ALA A 100 -9.89 -9.15 9.57
CA ALA A 100 -10.80 -8.13 10.10
C ALA A 100 -10.00 -6.93 10.63
N MET A 101 -10.53 -5.73 10.41
CA MET A 101 -10.06 -4.50 11.02
C MET A 101 -11.22 -3.89 11.79
N SER A 102 -10.96 -3.49 13.03
CA SER A 102 -11.91 -2.78 13.88
C SER A 102 -11.29 -1.49 14.42
N SER A 103 -12.10 -0.45 14.57
CA SER A 103 -11.71 0.75 15.31
C SER A 103 -12.75 1.05 16.39
N PRO A 104 -12.33 1.36 17.63
CA PRO A 104 -13.25 1.77 18.70
C PRO A 104 -13.92 3.10 18.37
N VAL A 105 -13.27 3.94 17.56
CA VAL A 105 -13.82 5.20 17.08
C VAL A 105 -14.61 4.93 15.80
N GLY A 106 -15.94 4.82 15.91
CA GLY A 106 -16.84 4.71 14.75
C GLY A 106 -17.47 3.34 14.51
N HIS A 107 -17.21 2.33 15.35
CA HIS A 107 -17.79 0.98 15.22
C HIS A 107 -17.62 0.34 13.83
N HIS A 108 -16.56 0.69 13.11
CA HIS A 108 -16.31 0.16 11.79
C HIS A 108 -15.59 -1.17 11.91
N LEU A 109 -16.28 -2.24 11.53
CA LEU A 109 -15.69 -3.55 11.27
C LEU A 109 -15.60 -3.70 9.75
N VAL A 110 -14.38 -3.81 9.23
CA VAL A 110 -14.19 -4.22 7.84
C VAL A 110 -13.60 -5.61 7.86
N HIS A 111 -14.33 -6.57 7.29
CA HIS A 111 -13.94 -7.97 7.26
C HIS A 111 -13.74 -8.41 5.81
N TRP A 112 -12.58 -9.00 5.54
CA TRP A 112 -12.24 -9.60 4.26
C TRP A 112 -12.09 -11.09 4.42
N SER A 113 -13.03 -11.84 3.84
CA SER A 113 -13.10 -13.29 3.97
C SER A 113 -12.12 -14.06 3.09
N ALA A 114 -11.53 -13.42 2.07
CA ALA A 114 -10.63 -14.08 1.12
C ALA A 114 -9.44 -13.17 0.79
N ILE A 115 -8.28 -13.51 1.34
CA ILE A 115 -7.00 -12.88 1.03
C ILE A 115 -6.40 -13.60 -0.18
N SER A 116 -6.33 -12.93 -1.33
CA SER A 116 -5.84 -13.49 -2.59
C SER A 116 -4.33 -13.35 -2.77
N ALA A 117 -3.74 -12.33 -2.16
CA ALA A 117 -2.30 -12.13 -2.15
C ALA A 117 -1.87 -11.26 -0.96
N THR A 118 -0.67 -11.52 -0.46
CA THR A 118 -0.03 -10.71 0.60
C THR A 118 1.33 -10.24 0.15
N ARG A 119 1.66 -8.97 0.43
CA ARG A 119 3.00 -8.42 0.22
C ARG A 119 3.47 -7.74 1.49
N LYS A 120 4.67 -8.08 1.94
CA LYS A 120 5.35 -7.40 3.05
C LYS A 120 6.37 -6.41 2.48
N ASP A 121 6.38 -5.19 2.99
CA ASP A 121 7.44 -4.22 2.74
C ASP A 121 7.91 -3.57 4.07
N PRO A 122 8.99 -2.76 4.09
CA PRO A 122 9.48 -2.12 5.30
C PRO A 122 8.47 -1.22 6.06
N ILE A 123 7.38 -0.80 5.42
CA ILE A 123 6.39 0.14 5.97
C ILE A 123 5.14 -0.61 6.42
N ALA A 124 4.70 -1.60 5.63
CA ALA A 124 3.40 -2.22 5.82
C ALA A 124 3.30 -3.66 5.29
N TYR A 125 2.30 -4.36 5.81
CA TYR A 125 1.70 -5.52 5.16
C TYR A 125 0.55 -5.06 4.27
N TRP A 126 0.55 -5.55 3.04
CA TRP A 126 -0.45 -5.31 2.03
C TRP A 126 -1.24 -6.58 1.79
N PHE A 127 -2.54 -6.55 2.03
CA PHE A 127 -3.45 -7.66 1.78
C PHE A 127 -4.33 -7.31 0.58
N SER A 128 -4.34 -8.17 -0.43
CA SER A 128 -5.20 -8.04 -1.59
C SER A 128 -6.42 -8.94 -1.42
N GLY A 129 -7.60 -8.40 -1.66
CA GLY A 129 -8.85 -9.16 -1.74
C GLY A 129 -9.35 -9.29 -3.18
N ALA A 130 -10.55 -9.85 -3.34
CA ALA A 130 -11.24 -9.87 -4.63
C ALA A 130 -11.51 -8.44 -5.12
N GLY A 131 -11.30 -8.18 -6.41
CA GLY A 131 -11.60 -6.88 -7.03
C GLY A 131 -10.57 -5.77 -6.77
N ASN A 132 -9.29 -6.10 -6.56
CA ASN A 132 -8.19 -5.15 -6.32
C ASN A 132 -8.33 -4.28 -5.06
N VAL A 133 -9.22 -4.64 -4.15
CA VAL A 133 -9.32 -3.98 -2.84
C VAL A 133 -8.07 -4.34 -2.03
N ARG A 134 -7.35 -3.32 -1.57
CA ARG A 134 -6.13 -3.48 -0.77
C ARG A 134 -6.36 -2.99 0.64
N MET A 135 -6.06 -3.82 1.61
CA MET A 135 -5.98 -3.44 3.01
C MET A 135 -4.51 -3.31 3.41
N LEU A 136 -4.26 -2.34 4.27
CA LEU A 136 -2.93 -2.00 4.74
C LEU A 136 -2.86 -2.15 6.26
N LEU A 137 -1.80 -2.78 6.74
CA LEU A 137 -1.46 -2.88 8.16
C LEU A 137 -0.04 -2.34 8.33
N PHE A 138 0.10 -1.22 9.07
CA PHE A 138 1.40 -0.57 9.26
C PHE A 138 2.28 -1.33 10.25
N ARG A 139 3.58 -1.41 9.94
CA ARG A 139 4.55 -2.17 10.73
C ARG A 139 5.19 -1.39 11.87
N ARG A 140 5.13 -0.05 11.83
CA ARG A 140 5.91 0.83 12.71
C ARG A 140 5.69 0.58 14.20
N THR A 141 4.49 0.19 14.61
CA THR A 141 4.14 -0.05 16.02
C THR A 141 4.13 -1.53 16.39
N LEU A 142 4.48 -2.43 15.46
CA LEU A 142 4.52 -3.87 15.74
C LEU A 142 5.82 -4.23 16.46
N SER A 143 5.72 -5.08 17.48
CA SER A 143 6.89 -5.72 18.07
C SER A 143 7.42 -6.81 17.13
N ALA A 144 8.69 -7.19 17.30
CA ALA A 144 9.28 -8.29 16.53
C ALA A 144 8.52 -9.61 16.72
N GLU A 145 7.97 -9.85 17.91
CA GLU A 145 7.14 -11.02 18.21
C GLU A 145 5.81 -10.97 17.46
N GLN A 146 5.15 -9.81 17.43
CA GLN A 146 3.91 -9.61 16.68
C GLN A 146 4.13 -9.77 15.17
N GLU A 147 5.23 -9.26 14.64
CA GLU A 147 5.60 -9.47 13.23
C GLU A 147 5.84 -10.96 12.92
N ALA A 148 6.55 -11.68 13.79
CA ALA A 148 6.79 -13.11 13.61
C ALA A 148 5.48 -13.92 13.68
N ALA A 149 4.58 -13.58 14.60
CA ALA A 149 3.26 -14.19 14.72
C ALA A 149 2.40 -13.92 13.45
N LEU A 150 2.42 -12.68 12.95
CA LEU A 150 1.73 -12.33 11.70
C LEU A 150 2.32 -13.05 10.50
N ASP A 151 3.64 -13.13 10.36
CA ASP A 151 4.29 -13.85 9.26
C ASP A 151 3.93 -15.34 9.27
N ALA A 152 3.88 -15.96 10.47
CA ALA A 152 3.45 -17.33 10.65
C ALA A 152 1.97 -17.52 10.30
N ALA A 153 1.09 -16.62 10.73
CA ALA A 153 -0.35 -16.66 10.42
C ALA A 153 -0.62 -16.44 8.93
N ILE A 154 0.06 -15.47 8.28
CA ILE A 154 -0.03 -15.24 6.84
C ILE A 154 0.35 -16.51 6.08
N SER A 155 1.45 -17.17 6.47
CA SER A 155 1.90 -18.41 5.82
C SER A 155 0.91 -19.57 5.98
N ARG A 156 0.09 -19.57 7.04
CA ARG A 156 -0.94 -20.58 7.31
C ARG A 156 -2.25 -20.29 6.57
N PHE A 157 -2.66 -19.01 6.49
CA PHE A 157 -4.01 -18.62 6.04
C PHE A 157 -4.05 -18.01 4.64
N ALA A 158 -2.98 -17.33 4.22
CA ALA A 158 -2.86 -16.84 2.84
C ALA A 158 -2.36 -18.00 1.98
N ALA A 159 -3.29 -18.74 1.37
CA ALA A 159 -2.95 -19.77 0.40
C ALA A 159 -2.03 -19.17 -0.67
N PRO A 160 -0.93 -19.84 -1.07
CA PRO A 160 -0.11 -19.35 -2.17
C PRO A 160 -0.98 -19.28 -3.42
N PRO A 161 -0.86 -18.24 -4.27
CA PRO A 161 -1.47 -18.27 -5.58
C PRO A 161 -0.90 -19.47 -6.32
N SER A 162 -1.72 -20.49 -6.54
CA SER A 162 -1.44 -21.55 -7.50
C SER A 162 -1.26 -20.90 -8.88
N GLY A 163 -0.02 -20.51 -9.22
CA GLY A 163 0.35 -19.99 -10.53
C GLY A 163 1.14 -18.67 -10.61
N ALA A 164 1.71 -18.12 -9.52
CA ALA A 164 2.58 -16.94 -9.66
C ALA A 164 3.99 -17.34 -10.14
N VAL A 165 4.21 -17.23 -11.46
CA VAL A 165 5.54 -17.28 -12.07
C VAL A 165 6.40 -16.17 -11.47
N VAL A 166 7.48 -16.55 -10.79
CA VAL A 166 8.59 -15.66 -10.45
C VAL A 166 9.29 -15.33 -11.76
N VAL A 167 9.08 -14.12 -12.29
CA VAL A 167 9.98 -13.56 -13.30
C VAL A 167 11.04 -12.77 -12.55
N GLY A 168 12.29 -13.21 -12.70
CA GLY A 168 13.48 -12.62 -12.10
C GLY A 168 13.95 -11.32 -12.75
#